data_AF-A0A328RSI9-F1
#
_entry.id   AF-A0A328RSI9-F1
#
_cell.length_a   1.000
_cell.length_b   1.000
_cell.length_c   1.000
_cell.angle_alpha   90.00
_cell.angle_beta   90.00
_cell.angle_gamma   90.00
#
_symmetry.space_group_name_H-M   'P 1'
#
loop_
_entity.id
_entity.type
_entity.pdbx_description
1 polymer ?
#
loop_
_entity_poly.entity_id
_entity_poly.type
_entity_poly.pdbx_seq_one_letter_code
_entity_poly.pdbx_strand_id
1 'polypeptide(L)'
;MVKFHSRYSEKSIRLHRDYLREIIDYLKKHPEEVNLYKLINFYTYALGRNDSLSEEAQNLLAQEPWSTYNLKYNRMWRHDHFMSPNEYTEWLLQKFPQWKGIFYY
;
A
#
# COMPACT_ATOMS: atom_id res chain seq x y z
N MET A 1 -6.82 -10.70 -22.11
CA MET A 1 -5.73 -9.70 -22.30
C MET A 1 -5.82 -8.75 -21.13
N VAL A 2 -4.75 -8.62 -20.35
CA VAL A 2 -4.71 -7.81 -19.13
C VAL A 2 -4.57 -6.33 -19.51
N LYS A 3 -5.34 -5.42 -18.90
CA LYS A 3 -5.33 -3.98 -19.22
C LYS A 3 -4.75 -3.16 -18.08
N PHE A 4 -4.15 -2.01 -18.41
CA PHE A 4 -3.68 -1.06 -17.41
C PHE A 4 -4.86 -0.25 -16.83
N HIS A 5 -4.84 -0.02 -15.52
CA HIS A 5 -5.83 0.75 -14.78
C HIS A 5 -5.12 1.71 -13.81
N SER A 6 -5.67 2.93 -13.61
CA SER A 6 -5.15 3.89 -12.61
C SER A 6 -5.57 3.58 -11.16
N ARG A 7 -6.12 2.38 -10.94
CA ARG A 7 -6.45 1.81 -9.64
C ARG A 7 -5.99 0.37 -9.67
N TYR A 8 -5.66 -0.19 -8.51
CA TYR A 8 -5.44 -1.62 -8.36
C TYR A 8 -6.73 -2.28 -7.82
N SER A 9 -6.87 -3.58 -8.07
CA SER A 9 -8.00 -4.39 -7.59
C SER A 9 -7.54 -5.36 -6.49
N GLU A 10 -8.47 -5.88 -5.70
CA GLU A 10 -8.15 -6.96 -4.75
C GLU A 10 -7.51 -8.16 -5.47
N LYS A 11 -7.99 -8.50 -6.67
CA LYS A 11 -7.46 -9.61 -7.48
C LYS A 11 -6.00 -9.36 -7.87
N SER A 12 -5.66 -8.19 -8.39
CA SER A 12 -4.27 -7.89 -8.79
C SER A 12 -3.33 -7.81 -7.58
N ILE A 13 -3.80 -7.26 -6.46
CA ILE A 13 -3.04 -7.22 -5.20
C ILE A 13 -2.76 -8.63 -4.66
N ARG A 14 -3.74 -9.54 -4.70
CA ARG A 14 -3.52 -10.95 -4.31
C ARG A 14 -2.52 -11.67 -5.21
N LEU A 15 -2.55 -11.40 -6.52
CA LEU A 15 -1.58 -11.97 -7.48
C LEU A 15 -0.15 -11.46 -7.25
N HIS A 16 0.00 -10.28 -6.67
CA HIS A 16 1.27 -9.63 -6.37
C HIS A 16 1.56 -9.58 -4.86
N ARG A 17 1.07 -10.58 -4.11
CA ARG A 17 1.23 -10.70 -2.65
C ARG A 17 2.66 -10.43 -2.16
N ASP A 18 3.67 -10.90 -2.89
CA ASP A 18 5.07 -10.79 -2.47
C ASP A 18 5.57 -9.33 -2.40
N TYR A 19 4.95 -8.39 -3.12
CA TYR A 19 5.28 -6.98 -3.00
C TYR A 19 4.96 -6.41 -1.61
N LEU A 20 4.03 -7.02 -0.86
CA LEU A 20 3.76 -6.61 0.52
C LEU A 20 5.01 -6.71 1.41
N ARG A 21 5.83 -7.75 1.21
CA ARG A 21 7.09 -7.89 1.96
C ARG A 21 8.07 -6.77 1.63
N GLU A 22 8.22 -6.44 0.35
CA GLU A 22 9.07 -5.32 -0.09
C GLU A 22 8.59 -3.97 0.49
N ILE A 23 7.26 -3.77 0.53
CA ILE A 23 6.65 -2.56 1.10
C ILE A 23 6.92 -2.47 2.61
N ILE A 24 6.75 -3.58 3.34
CA ILE A 24 7.06 -3.66 4.78
C ILE A 24 8.52 -3.30 5.02
N ASP A 25 9.46 -3.91 4.28
CA ASP A 25 10.89 -3.67 4.46
C ASP A 25 11.33 -2.25 4.09
N TYR A 26 10.66 -1.64 3.10
CA TYR A 26 10.86 -0.23 2.78
C TYR A 26 10.33 0.67 3.91
N LEU A 27 9.11 0.44 4.39
CA LEU A 27 8.51 1.23 5.47
C LEU A 27 9.31 1.10 6.78
N LYS A 28 9.94 -0.05 7.05
CA LYS A 28 10.85 -0.20 8.20
C LYS A 28 12.00 0.80 8.19
N LYS A 29 12.43 1.24 6.99
CA LYS A 29 13.52 2.23 6.78
C LYS A 29 12.99 3.65 6.59
N HIS A 30 11.79 3.80 6.04
CA HIS A 30 11.16 5.06 5.66
C HIS A 30 9.72 5.17 6.22
N PRO A 31 9.55 5.19 7.55
CA PRO A 31 8.23 5.24 8.17
C PRO A 31 7.43 6.50 7.78
N GLU A 32 8.12 7.58 7.40
CA GLU A 32 7.55 8.86 7.00
C GLU A 32 6.84 8.87 5.64
N GLU A 33 6.94 7.78 4.86
CA GLU A 33 6.33 7.67 3.53
C GLU A 33 4.81 7.45 3.61
N VAL A 34 4.07 8.49 4.00
CA VAL A 34 2.62 8.44 4.31
C VAL A 34 1.79 7.81 3.18
N ASN A 35 2.16 8.00 1.92
CA ASN A 35 1.43 7.47 0.77
C ASN A 35 1.47 5.93 0.65
N LEU A 36 2.49 5.28 1.20
CA LEU A 36 2.57 3.81 1.22
C LEU A 36 1.61 3.19 2.23
N TYR A 37 1.14 3.95 3.22
CA TYR A 37 0.14 3.47 4.18
C TYR A 37 -1.20 3.17 3.48
N LYS A 38 -1.51 3.85 2.38
CA LYS A 38 -2.64 3.46 1.51
C LYS A 38 -2.49 2.04 0.98
N LEU A 39 -1.30 1.72 0.47
CA LEU A 39 -1.04 0.46 -0.22
C LEU A 39 -0.99 -0.71 0.78
N ILE A 40 -0.24 -0.58 1.87
CA ILE A 40 -0.16 -1.61 2.92
C ILE A 40 -1.53 -1.89 3.57
N ASN A 41 -2.35 -0.85 3.82
CA ASN A 41 -3.71 -1.05 4.32
C ASN A 41 -4.59 -1.78 3.30
N PHE A 42 -4.46 -1.48 2.00
CA PHE A 42 -5.20 -2.21 0.97
C PHE A 42 -4.76 -3.67 0.84
N TYR A 43 -3.46 -3.95 0.95
CA TYR A 43 -2.93 -5.31 0.99
C TYR A 43 -3.48 -6.12 2.18
N THR A 44 -3.44 -5.55 3.39
CA THR A 44 -3.96 -6.25 4.59
C THR A 44 -5.46 -6.53 4.49
N TYR A 45 -6.23 -5.60 3.90
CA TYR A 45 -7.64 -5.82 3.61
C TYR A 45 -7.85 -6.93 2.56
N ALA A 46 -7.12 -6.87 1.43
CA ALA A 46 -7.30 -7.80 0.33
C ALA A 46 -6.86 -9.23 0.67
N LEU A 47 -5.77 -9.40 1.43
CA LEU A 47 -5.25 -10.70 1.85
C LEU A 47 -6.02 -11.29 3.05
N GLY A 48 -6.54 -10.43 3.92
CA GLY A 48 -7.32 -10.83 5.10
C GLY A 48 -6.47 -11.27 6.29
N ARG A 49 -7.12 -11.45 7.44
CA ARG A 49 -6.47 -11.63 8.76
C ARG A 49 -5.70 -12.94 8.94
N ASN A 50 -5.97 -13.94 8.11
CA ASN A 50 -5.30 -15.25 8.20
C ASN A 50 -4.01 -15.32 7.37
N ASP A 51 -3.69 -14.26 6.62
CA ASP A 51 -2.46 -14.20 5.83
C ASP A 51 -1.30 -13.70 6.70
N SER A 52 -0.20 -14.47 6.73
CA SER A 52 0.96 -14.16 7.56
C SER A 52 1.63 -12.83 7.23
N LEU A 53 1.63 -12.39 5.96
CA LEU A 53 2.17 -11.08 5.61
C LEU A 53 1.20 -9.96 5.99
N SER A 54 -0.11 -10.22 5.93
CA SER A 54 -1.11 -9.27 6.46
C SER A 54 -0.94 -9.09 7.96
N GLU A 55 -0.72 -10.17 8.71
CA GLU A 55 -0.44 -10.10 10.15
C GLU A 55 0.86 -9.34 10.44
N GLU A 56 1.95 -9.63 9.70
CA GLU A 56 3.22 -8.90 9.84
C GLU A 56 3.03 -7.39 9.59
N ALA A 57 2.32 -7.03 8.52
CA ALA A 57 2.01 -5.64 8.21
C ALA A 57 1.19 -4.98 9.32
N GLN A 58 0.15 -5.64 9.84
CA GLN A 58 -0.67 -5.10 10.93
C GLN A 58 0.15 -4.90 12.22
N ASN A 59 1.05 -5.84 12.53
CA ASN A 59 1.96 -5.72 13.66
C ASN A 59 2.93 -4.54 13.51
N LEU A 60 3.46 -4.31 12.31
CA LEU A 60 4.29 -3.12 12.03
C LEU A 60 3.48 -1.83 12.25
N LEU A 61 2.27 -1.75 11.67
CA LEU A 61 1.41 -0.57 11.74
C LEU A 61 0.90 -0.26 13.16
N ALA A 62 0.97 -1.22 14.08
CA ALA A 62 0.60 -1.03 15.49
C ALA A 62 1.76 -0.47 16.35
N GLN A 63 2.99 -0.42 15.82
CA GLN A 63 4.18 0.01 16.55
C GLN A 63 4.58 1.45 16.18
N GLU A 64 5.14 2.19 17.14
CA GLU A 64 5.77 3.47 16.84
C GLU A 64 7.10 3.26 16.08
N PRO A 65 7.43 4.13 15.08
CA PRO A 65 6.69 5.33 14.67
C PRO A 65 5.59 5.09 13.61
N TRP A 66 5.40 3.86 13.11
CA TRP A 66 4.48 3.55 12.02
C TRP A 66 3.01 3.83 12.37
N SER A 67 2.59 3.56 13.60
CA SER A 67 1.26 3.92 14.11
C SER A 67 0.96 5.41 13.93
N THR A 68 1.91 6.28 14.26
CA THR A 68 1.78 7.75 14.08
C THR A 68 1.57 8.13 12.61
N TYR A 69 2.37 7.58 11.70
CA TYR A 69 2.25 7.87 10.27
C TYR A 69 1.00 7.24 9.63
N ASN A 70 0.58 6.06 10.09
CA ASN A 70 -0.67 5.44 9.69
C ASN A 70 -1.88 6.29 10.12
N LEU A 71 -1.85 6.84 11.34
CA LEU A 71 -2.86 7.80 11.80
C LEU A 71 -2.86 9.08 10.96
N LYS A 72 -1.69 9.59 10.58
CA LYS A 72 -1.57 10.74 9.67
C LYS A 72 -2.21 10.45 8.30
N TYR A 73 -1.92 9.28 7.72
CA TYR A 73 -2.57 8.81 6.49
C TYR A 73 -4.10 8.78 6.64
N ASN A 74 -4.61 8.15 7.70
CA ASN A 74 -6.04 8.05 7.95
C ASN A 74 -6.73 9.41 8.10
N ARG A 75 -6.05 10.41 8.68
CA ARG A 75 -6.55 11.80 8.73
C ARG A 75 -6.57 12.43 7.34
N MET A 76 -5.49 12.31 6.56
CA MET A 76 -5.45 12.85 5.19
C MET A 76 -6.56 12.26 4.31
N TRP A 77 -6.80 10.96 4.42
CA TRP A 77 -7.85 10.25 3.70
C TRP A 77 -9.26 10.77 4.06
N ARG A 78 -9.54 11.03 5.34
CA ARG A 78 -10.84 11.53 5.80
C ARG A 78 -11.14 12.97 5.40
N HIS A 79 -10.11 13.77 5.15
CA HIS A 79 -10.24 15.20 4.84
C HIS A 79 -10.02 15.51 3.35
N ASP A 80 -10.05 14.51 2.47
CA ASP A 80 -9.81 14.65 1.02
C ASP A 80 -8.48 15.36 0.67
N HIS A 81 -7.49 15.28 1.56
CA HIS A 81 -6.15 15.83 1.34
C HIS A 81 -5.21 14.82 0.66
N PHE A 82 -5.76 13.75 0.09
CA PHE A 82 -4.97 12.68 -0.51
C PHE A 82 -4.91 12.83 -2.05
N MET A 83 -3.82 12.36 -2.64
CA MET A 83 -3.65 12.34 -4.10
C MET A 83 -4.85 11.67 -4.79
N SER A 84 -5.25 12.21 -5.94
CA SER A 84 -6.22 11.53 -6.80
C SER A 84 -5.68 10.16 -7.24
N PRO A 85 -6.54 9.23 -7.70
CA PRO A 85 -6.09 7.90 -8.14
C PRO A 85 -5.00 7.93 -9.23
N ASN A 86 -5.08 8.89 -10.16
CA ASN A 86 -4.10 9.03 -11.24
C ASN A 86 -2.77 9.54 -10.69
N GLU A 87 -2.78 10.62 -9.89
CA GLU A 87 -1.57 11.17 -9.26
C GLU A 87 -0.88 10.13 -8.37
N TYR A 88 -1.66 9.37 -7.61
CA TYR A 88 -1.12 8.30 -6.77
C TYR A 88 -0.43 7.21 -7.60
N THR A 89 -1.04 6.82 -8.73
CA THR A 89 -0.48 5.80 -9.62
C THR A 89 0.81 6.31 -10.25
N GLU A 90 0.82 7.53 -10.76
CA GLU A 90 2.03 8.15 -11.33
C GLU A 90 3.15 8.25 -10.29
N TRP A 91 2.85 8.75 -9.09
CA TRP A 91 3.80 8.81 -7.98
C TRP A 91 4.37 7.43 -7.63
N LEU A 92 3.51 6.42 -7.50
CA LEU A 92 3.94 5.06 -7.12
C LEU A 92 4.82 4.45 -8.22
N LEU A 93 4.48 4.62 -9.49
CA LEU A 93 5.23 4.06 -10.60
C LEU A 93 6.56 4.78 -10.87
N GLN A 94 6.63 6.09 -10.61
CA GLN A 94 7.88 6.83 -10.70
C GLN A 94 8.87 6.38 -9.61
N LYS A 95 8.39 6.15 -8.39
CA LYS A 95 9.24 5.81 -7.24
C LYS A 95 9.50 4.31 -7.10
N PHE A 96 8.52 3.48 -7.46
CA PHE A 96 8.54 2.02 -7.31
C PHE A 96 8.06 1.32 -8.60
N PRO A 97 8.79 1.47 -9.72
CA PRO A 97 8.37 0.93 -11.02
C PRO A 97 8.20 -0.59 -11.02
N GLN A 98 8.87 -1.31 -10.10
CA GLN A 98 8.74 -2.75 -9.95
C GLN A 98 7.33 -3.19 -9.52
N TRP A 99 6.59 -2.34 -8.81
CA TRP A 99 5.24 -2.68 -8.34
C TRP A 99 4.14 -2.46 -9.39
N LYS A 100 4.50 -2.09 -10.62
CA LYS A 100 3.54 -1.77 -11.69
C LYS A 100 2.51 -2.86 -11.98
N GLY A 101 2.84 -4.13 -11.69
CA GLY A 101 1.97 -5.28 -11.93
C GLY A 101 0.59 -5.15 -11.28
N ILE A 102 0.48 -4.48 -10.13
CA ILE A 102 -0.80 -4.32 -9.41
C ILE A 102 -1.86 -3.53 -10.20
N PHE A 103 -1.45 -2.79 -11.23
CA PHE A 103 -2.32 -1.98 -12.09
C PHE A 103 -2.75 -2.71 -13.37
N TYR A 104 -2.38 -3.98 -13.55
CA TYR A 104 -2.73 -4.77 -14.72
C TYR A 104 -3.75 -5.86 -14.34
N TYR A 105 -5.02 -5.73 -14.76
CA TYR A 105 -6.06 -6.76 -14.56
C TYR A 105 -7.15 -6.75 -15.64
#